data_AF-A0A1B6K4V0-F1
#
_entry.id   AF-A0A1B6K4V0-F1
#
_cell.length_a   1.000
_cell.length_b   1.000
_cell.length_c   1.000
_cell.angle_alpha   90.00
_cell.angle_beta   90.00
_cell.angle_gamma   90.00
#
_symmetry.space_group_name_H-M   'P 1'
#
loop_
_entity.id
_entity.type
_entity.pdbx_description
1 polymer ?
#
loop_
_entity_poly.entity_id
_entity_poly.type
_entity_poly.pdbx_seq_one_letter_code
_entity_poly.pdbx_strand_id
1 'polypeptide(L)'
;RLATIAFCGSYAGVVVGMPLSGMLIASFSWQAPFYFYGVVGLLWYLVWLWLSFERPSKHPTISGRELMYIEQSIGTTTQAALPTIATTPWRAFFTSMPVYAIIVANFCRSWNFYLLVLFQASYLLHNFHLQIEETGFIGALPHLLMTVIVPCGGLLADHIRKRGIMSTTNVRKIFNCGGFGMEA
;
A
#
# COMPACT_ATOMS: atom_id res chain seq x y z
N ARG A 1 -2.01 4.78 10.95
CA ARG A 1 -3.06 5.77 10.58
C ARG A 1 -2.81 6.43 9.23
N LEU A 2 -1.89 7.39 9.07
CA LEU A 2 -1.67 8.06 7.76
C LEU A 2 -1.12 7.10 6.69
N ALA A 3 -0.09 6.33 7.01
CA ALA A 3 0.46 5.33 6.09
C ALA A 3 -0.57 4.27 5.67
N THR A 4 -1.39 3.79 6.61
CA THR A 4 -2.46 2.82 6.32
C THR A 4 -3.56 3.38 5.43
N ILE A 5 -3.86 4.69 5.52
CA ILE A 5 -4.80 5.37 4.62
C ILE A 5 -4.20 5.46 3.20
N ALA A 6 -2.90 5.79 3.09
CA ALA A 6 -2.21 5.81 1.80
C ALA A 6 -2.20 4.43 1.14
N PHE A 7 -1.94 3.36 1.89
CA PHE A 7 -2.00 1.98 1.38
C PHE A 7 -3.43 1.56 1.00
N CYS A 8 -4.45 1.97 1.78
CA CYS A 8 -5.85 1.71 1.44
C CYS A 8 -6.24 2.31 0.08
N GLY A 9 -5.71 3.50 -0.26
CA GLY A 9 -5.90 4.12 -1.57
C GLY A 9 -5.42 3.25 -2.74
N SER A 10 -4.32 2.51 -2.56
CA SER A 10 -3.81 1.58 -3.59
C SER A 10 -4.81 0.48 -3.91
N TYR A 11 -5.37 -0.14 -2.88
CA TYR A 11 -6.36 -1.22 -3.03
C TYR A 11 -7.71 -0.71 -3.56
N ALA A 12 -8.18 0.44 -3.06
CA ALA A 12 -9.39 1.08 -3.56
C ALA A 12 -9.27 1.45 -5.05
N GLY A 13 -8.09 1.88 -5.49
CA GLY A 13 -7.79 2.17 -6.89
C GLY A 13 -7.94 0.94 -7.79
N VAL A 14 -7.54 -0.25 -7.34
CA VAL A 14 -7.71 -1.50 -8.10
C VAL A 14 -9.18 -1.90 -8.19
N VAL A 15 -9.92 -1.82 -7.08
CA VAL A 15 -11.35 -2.19 -7.01
C VAL A 15 -12.21 -1.31 -7.92
N VAL A 16 -11.90 -0.02 -8.01
CA VAL A 16 -12.61 0.91 -8.92
C VAL A 16 -12.05 0.83 -10.34
N GLY A 17 -10.73 0.67 -10.47
CA GLY A 17 -10.03 0.69 -11.76
C GLY A 17 -10.36 -0.51 -12.64
N MET A 18 -10.52 -1.71 -12.08
CA MET A 18 -10.84 -2.91 -12.87
C MET A 18 -12.21 -2.81 -13.58
N PRO A 19 -13.34 -2.54 -12.90
CA PRO A 19 -14.64 -2.37 -13.54
C PRO A 19 -14.68 -1.18 -14.49
N LEU A 20 -14.08 -0.05 -14.09
CA LEU A 20 -14.03 1.16 -14.91
C LEU A 20 -13.31 0.90 -16.24
N SER A 21 -12.17 0.20 -16.19
CA SER A 21 -11.44 -0.20 -17.40
C SER A 21 -12.27 -1.13 -18.28
N GLY A 22 -12.96 -2.11 -17.68
CA GLY A 22 -13.85 -3.01 -18.42
C GLY A 22 -14.99 -2.28 -19.14
N MET A 23 -15.65 -1.33 -18.46
CA MET A 23 -16.71 -0.50 -19.05
C MET A 23 -16.20 0.38 -20.20
N LEU A 24 -14.99 0.95 -20.07
CA LEU A 24 -14.39 1.78 -21.11
C LEU A 24 -14.02 0.97 -22.36
N ILE A 25 -13.53 -0.26 -22.18
CA ILE A 25 -13.21 -1.16 -23.30
C ILE A 25 -14.50 -1.56 -24.05
N ALA A 26 -15.56 -1.89 -23.31
CA ALA A 26 -16.83 -2.32 -23.89
C ALA A 26 -17.58 -1.20 -24.66
N SER A 27 -17.46 0.05 -24.22
CA SER A 27 -18.20 1.18 -24.79
C SER A 27 -17.47 1.90 -25.92
N PHE A 28 -16.14 2.02 -25.85
CA PHE A 28 -15.37 2.81 -26.81
C PHE A 28 -14.44 1.94 -27.64
N SER A 29 -13.36 1.43 -27.05
CA SER A 29 -12.35 0.56 -27.66
C SER A 29 -11.28 0.22 -26.63
N TRP A 30 -10.39 -0.73 -26.95
CA TRP A 30 -9.29 -1.15 -26.09
C TRP A 30 -8.29 -0.03 -25.74
N GLN A 31 -8.19 1.03 -26.56
CA GLN A 31 -7.32 2.18 -26.30
C GLN A 31 -7.92 3.18 -25.29
N ALA A 32 -9.23 3.14 -25.03
CA ALA A 32 -9.92 4.14 -24.23
C ALA A 32 -9.43 4.25 -22.76
N PRO A 33 -9.12 3.15 -22.04
CA PRO A 33 -8.58 3.24 -20.69
C PRO A 33 -7.25 3.99 -20.61
N PHE A 34 -6.37 3.84 -21.61
CA PHE A 34 -5.07 4.50 -21.62
C PHE A 34 -5.21 6.02 -21.70
N TYR A 35 -6.10 6.51 -22.55
CA TYR A 35 -6.37 7.95 -22.65
C TYR A 35 -7.06 8.48 -21.38
N PHE A 36 -8.03 7.75 -20.83
CA PHE A 36 -8.73 8.15 -19.62
C PHE A 36 -7.80 8.27 -18.41
N TYR A 37 -7.03 7.22 -18.09
CA TYR A 37 -6.08 7.27 -16.98
C TYR A 37 -4.93 8.26 -17.22
N GLY A 38 -4.53 8.46 -18.48
CA GLY A 38 -3.54 9.47 -18.84
C GLY A 38 -4.01 10.89 -18.51
N VAL A 39 -5.24 11.25 -18.88
CA VAL A 39 -5.82 12.58 -18.59
C VAL A 39 -6.05 12.77 -17.09
N VAL A 40 -6.62 11.75 -16.41
CA VAL A 40 -6.84 11.80 -14.96
C VAL A 40 -5.51 11.94 -14.21
N GLY A 41 -4.46 11.24 -14.65
CA GLY A 41 -3.12 11.36 -14.09
C GLY A 41 -2.52 12.75 -14.28
N LEU A 42 -2.70 13.37 -15.46
CA LEU A 42 -2.24 14.73 -15.72
C LEU A 42 -2.96 15.75 -14.82
N LEU A 43 -4.28 15.64 -14.69
CA LEU A 43 -5.07 16.50 -13.79
C LEU A 43 -4.64 16.34 -12.34
N TRP A 44 -4.44 15.09 -11.89
CA TRP A 44 -3.95 14.82 -10.54
C TRP A 44 -2.56 15.40 -10.30
N TYR A 45 -1.66 15.33 -11.29
CA TYR A 45 -0.33 15.92 -11.20
C TYR A 45 -0.38 17.45 -11.05
N LEU A 46 -1.27 18.13 -11.77
CA LEU A 46 -1.47 19.58 -11.61
C LEU A 46 -1.97 19.94 -10.20
N VAL A 47 -2.91 19.16 -9.67
CA VAL A 47 -3.39 19.32 -8.28
C VAL A 47 -2.26 19.06 -7.29
N TRP A 48 -1.45 18.03 -7.54
CA TRP A 48 -0.31 17.66 -6.70
C TRP A 48 0.76 18.76 -6.67
N LEU A 49 1.06 19.39 -7.80
CA LEU A 49 1.99 20.52 -7.87
C LEU A 49 1.51 21.72 -7.05
N TRP A 50 0.19 21.93 -6.95
CA TRP A 50 -0.38 23.01 -6.17
C TRP A 50 -0.45 22.71 -4.66
N LEU A 51 -0.64 21.44 -4.30
CA LEU A 51 -0.92 21.03 -2.92
C LEU A 51 0.30 20.47 -2.17
N SER A 52 1.28 19.90 -2.88
CA SER A 52 2.37 19.14 -2.28
C SER A 52 3.64 19.98 -2.15
N PHE A 53 4.08 20.21 -0.92
CA PHE A 53 5.32 20.92 -0.60
C PHE A 53 6.26 20.01 0.18
N GLU A 54 7.53 19.93 -0.27
CA GLU A 54 8.54 19.02 0.30
C GLU A 54 8.93 19.34 1.76
N ARG A 55 8.70 20.57 2.21
CA ARG A 55 9.03 20.99 3.57
C ARG A 55 7.82 21.64 4.22
N PRO A 56 7.45 21.23 5.46
CA PRO A 56 6.38 21.88 6.19
C PRO A 56 6.67 23.38 6.41
N SER A 57 7.95 23.77 6.43
CA SER A 57 8.39 25.17 6.55
C SER A 57 8.17 26.03 5.29
N LYS A 58 7.89 25.43 4.13
CA LYS A 58 7.58 26.14 2.88
C LYS A 58 6.08 26.18 2.56
N HIS A 59 5.25 25.57 3.41
CA HIS A 59 3.81 25.49 3.18
C HIS A 59 3.14 26.81 3.55
N PRO A 60 2.49 27.54 2.62
CA PRO A 60 1.96 28.88 2.88
C PRO A 60 0.78 28.91 3.86
N THR A 61 0.13 27.76 4.08
CA THR A 61 -1.10 27.64 4.88
C THR A 61 -0.92 26.94 6.23
N ILE A 62 0.33 26.64 6.65
CA ILE A 62 0.55 25.94 7.93
C ILE A 62 0.45 26.90 9.11
N SER A 63 -0.27 26.49 10.16
CA SER A 63 -0.36 27.26 11.40
C SER A 63 0.92 27.09 12.22
N GLY A 64 1.43 28.17 12.83
CA GLY A 64 2.64 28.12 13.66
C GLY A 64 2.56 27.12 14.83
N ARG A 65 1.35 26.81 15.32
CA ARG A 65 1.12 25.77 16.33
C ARG A 65 1.34 24.35 15.78
N GLU A 66 0.94 24.12 14.54
CA GLU A 66 1.12 22.83 13.85
C GLU A 66 2.59 22.60 13.48
N LEU A 67 3.28 23.66 13.04
CA LEU A 67 4.72 23.60 12.76
C LEU A 67 5.53 23.25 14.01
N MET A 68 5.27 23.90 15.15
CA MET A 68 5.92 23.56 16.42
C MET A 68 5.60 22.14 16.88
N TYR A 69 4.36 21.67 16.71
CA TYR A 69 3.98 20.29 17.05
C TYR A 69 4.72 19.26 16.19
N ILE A 70 4.86 19.52 14.88
CA ILE A 70 5.58 18.65 13.95
C ILE A 70 7.08 18.63 14.28
N GLU A 71 7.71 19.79 14.50
CA GLU A 71 9.13 19.87 14.86
C GLU A 71 9.44 19.19 16.20
N GLN A 72 8.57 19.37 17.21
CA GLN A 72 8.74 18.70 18.51
C GLN A 72 8.46 17.19 18.45
N SER A 73 7.49 16.74 17.65
CA SER A 73 7.14 15.31 17.55
C SER A 73 8.08 14.49 16.65
N ILE A 74 8.73 15.12 15.67
CA ILE A 74 9.81 14.52 14.90
C ILE A 74 11.05 14.30 15.78
N GLY A 75 11.26 15.16 16.78
CA GLY A 75 12.39 15.10 17.69
C GLY A 75 13.72 15.37 16.98
N THR A 76 14.77 15.65 17.74
CA THR A 76 16.15 15.96 17.30
C THR A 76 16.86 14.78 16.60
N THR A 77 16.17 14.02 15.74
CA THR A 77 16.73 12.91 14.96
C THR A 77 16.99 13.31 13.50
N THR A 78 16.53 14.49 13.07
CA THR A 78 16.62 14.96 11.67
C THR A 78 17.46 16.24 11.50
N GLN A 79 18.41 16.48 12.41
CA GLN A 79 19.55 17.38 12.11
C GLN A 79 20.81 16.63 11.68
N ALA A 80 20.75 15.30 11.54
CA ALA A 80 21.69 14.61 10.68
C ALA A 80 21.32 14.95 9.25
N ALA A 81 22.23 15.58 8.51
CA ALA A 81 22.09 15.83 7.08
C ALA A 81 21.50 14.59 6.38
N LEU A 82 20.58 14.79 5.44
CA LEU A 82 20.04 13.72 4.58
C LEU A 82 21.17 12.75 4.25
N PRO A 83 21.10 11.48 4.68
CA PRO A 83 22.20 10.56 4.54
C PRO A 83 22.50 10.45 3.05
N THR A 84 23.65 10.99 2.65
CA THR A 84 24.18 10.82 1.31
C THR A 84 24.57 9.34 1.16
N ILE A 85 24.55 8.80 -0.06
CA ILE A 85 24.90 7.40 -0.35
C ILE A 85 26.24 7.01 0.31
N ALA A 86 27.17 7.96 0.41
CA ALA A 86 28.49 7.80 1.05
C ALA A 86 28.46 7.71 2.59
N THR A 87 27.47 8.33 3.25
CA THR A 87 27.33 8.34 4.72
C THR A 87 26.44 7.24 5.27
N THR A 88 25.78 6.48 4.39
CA THR A 88 24.86 5.41 4.78
C THR A 88 25.66 4.14 5.07
N PRO A 89 25.61 3.55 6.28
CA PRO A 89 26.41 2.37 6.62
C PRO A 89 25.82 1.09 6.00
N TRP A 90 26.03 0.91 4.69
CA TRP A 90 25.54 -0.23 3.91
C TRP A 90 25.88 -1.58 4.53
N ARG A 91 27.11 -1.73 5.03
CA ARG A 91 27.56 -2.98 5.67
C ARG A 91 26.75 -3.30 6.93
N ALA A 92 26.43 -2.31 7.75
CA ALA A 92 25.62 -2.52 8.96
C ALA A 92 24.17 -2.90 8.61
N PHE A 93 23.62 -2.32 7.54
CA PHE A 93 22.29 -2.66 7.03
C PHE A 93 22.22 -4.13 6.56
N PHE A 94 23.16 -4.54 5.70
CA PHE A 94 23.23 -5.91 5.18
C PHE A 94 23.69 -6.97 6.19
N THR A 95 24.18 -6.59 7.37
CA THR A 95 24.56 -7.55 8.43
C THR A 95 23.44 -7.72 9.47
N SER A 96 22.36 -6.94 9.36
CA SER A 96 21.29 -6.96 10.36
C SER A 96 20.26 -8.08 10.09
N MET A 97 20.07 -8.96 11.07
CA MET A 97 19.08 -10.05 11.03
C MET A 97 17.64 -9.58 10.71
N PRO A 98 17.16 -8.44 11.25
CA PRO A 98 15.81 -7.95 10.97
C PRO A 98 15.58 -7.57 9.50
N VAL A 99 16.61 -7.10 8.79
CA VAL A 99 16.49 -6.74 7.37
C VAL A 99 16.25 -7.98 6.53
N TYR A 100 16.98 -9.08 6.76
CA TYR A 100 16.72 -10.35 6.07
C TYR A 100 15.33 -10.90 6.37
N ALA A 101 14.87 -10.81 7.62
CA ALA A 101 13.52 -11.24 7.98
C ALA A 101 12.44 -10.45 7.19
N ILE A 102 12.63 -9.15 7.00
CA ILE A 102 11.73 -8.31 6.18
C ILE A 102 11.82 -8.68 4.69
N ILE A 103 13.03 -8.94 4.16
CA ILE A 103 13.23 -9.32 2.76
C ILE A 103 12.51 -10.64 2.47
N VAL A 104 12.74 -11.67 3.29
CA VAL A 104 12.11 -12.99 3.14
C VAL A 104 10.59 -12.89 3.29
N ALA A 105 10.10 -12.13 4.27
CA ALA A 105 8.68 -11.87 4.43
C ALA A 105 8.06 -11.20 3.20
N ASN A 106 8.71 -10.17 2.64
CA ASN A 106 8.23 -9.48 1.45
C ASN A 106 8.28 -10.36 0.20
N PHE A 107 9.31 -11.21 0.09
CA PHE A 107 9.42 -12.20 -0.98
C PHE A 107 8.29 -13.22 -0.92
N CYS A 108 8.06 -13.81 0.26
CA CYS A 108 6.97 -14.76 0.48
C CYS A 108 5.60 -14.13 0.17
N ARG A 109 5.37 -12.89 0.62
CA ARG A 109 4.17 -12.12 0.29
C ARG A 109 3.97 -12.01 -1.22
N SER A 110 5.00 -11.51 -1.92
CA SER A 110 4.91 -11.25 -3.35
C SER A 110 4.70 -12.55 -4.11
N TRP A 111 5.41 -13.61 -3.72
CA TRP A 111 5.27 -14.94 -4.31
C TRP A 111 3.85 -15.49 -4.15
N ASN A 112 3.31 -15.50 -2.93
CA ASN A 112 1.95 -15.96 -2.67
C ASN A 112 0.92 -15.12 -3.46
N PHE A 113 1.05 -13.80 -3.43
CA PHE A 113 0.15 -12.89 -4.16
C PHE A 113 0.12 -13.19 -5.67
N TYR A 114 1.28 -13.31 -6.32
CA TYR A 114 1.33 -13.63 -7.74
C TYR A 114 0.85 -15.05 -8.05
N LEU A 115 1.16 -16.01 -7.18
CA LEU A 115 0.71 -17.39 -7.32
C LEU A 115 -0.82 -17.45 -7.28
N LEU A 116 -1.46 -16.82 -6.29
CA LEU A 116 -2.91 -16.75 -6.21
C LEU A 116 -3.50 -16.12 -7.46
N VAL A 117 -3.00 -14.96 -7.91
CA VAL A 117 -3.51 -14.29 -9.12
C VAL A 117 -3.43 -15.19 -10.36
N LEU A 118 -2.26 -15.79 -10.60
CA LEU A 118 -2.01 -16.59 -11.80
C LEU A 118 -2.76 -17.93 -11.79
N PHE A 119 -2.65 -18.66 -10.68
CA PHE A 119 -3.27 -19.98 -10.57
C PHE A 119 -4.78 -19.88 -10.42
N GLN A 120 -5.33 -18.90 -9.71
CA GLN A 120 -6.77 -18.72 -9.59
C GLN A 120 -7.41 -18.43 -10.94
N ALA A 121 -6.85 -17.50 -11.72
CA ALA A 121 -7.34 -17.20 -13.06
C ALA A 121 -7.22 -18.41 -13.99
N SER A 122 -6.07 -19.12 -13.97
CA SER A 122 -5.84 -20.29 -14.81
C SER A 122 -6.72 -21.48 -14.44
N TYR A 123 -6.98 -21.69 -13.15
CA TYR A 123 -7.77 -22.79 -12.61
C TYR A 123 -9.26 -22.63 -12.94
N LEU A 124 -9.81 -21.41 -12.81
CA LEU A 124 -11.20 -21.10 -13.19
C LEU A 124 -11.44 -21.26 -14.70
N LEU A 125 -10.47 -20.83 -15.53
CA LEU A 125 -10.56 -21.00 -16.99
C LEU A 125 -10.49 -22.47 -17.42
N HIS A 126 -9.54 -23.25 -16.88
CA HIS A 126 -9.33 -24.64 -17.32
C HIS A 126 -10.33 -25.64 -16.75
N ASN A 127 -10.68 -25.55 -15.45
CA ASN A 127 -11.52 -26.57 -14.80
C ASN A 127 -13.01 -26.22 -14.80
N PHE A 128 -13.36 -24.93 -14.77
CA PHE A 128 -14.77 -24.49 -14.75
C PHE A 128 -15.28 -24.00 -16.10
N HIS A 129 -14.42 -23.89 -17.13
CA HIS A 129 -14.78 -23.41 -18.48
C HIS A 129 -15.57 -22.08 -18.50
N LEU A 130 -15.36 -21.23 -17.49
CA LEU A 130 -16.09 -19.97 -17.34
C LEU A 130 -15.61 -18.95 -18.37
N GLN A 131 -16.54 -18.11 -18.85
CA GLN A 131 -16.17 -17.00 -19.72
C GLN A 131 -15.25 -16.00 -18.99
N ILE A 132 -14.42 -15.30 -19.75
CA ILE A 132 -13.40 -14.38 -19.23
C ILE A 132 -14.04 -13.29 -18.35
N GLU A 133 -15.27 -12.90 -18.66
CA GLU A 133 -16.05 -11.89 -17.92
C GLU A 133 -16.41 -12.35 -16.49
N GLU A 134 -16.92 -13.58 -16.33
CA GLU A 134 -17.29 -14.15 -15.03
C GLU A 134 -16.04 -14.48 -14.19
N THR A 135 -14.97 -14.92 -14.85
CA THR A 135 -13.67 -15.17 -14.21
C THR A 135 -13.06 -13.90 -13.66
N GLY A 136 -13.24 -12.75 -14.33
CA GLY A 136 -12.82 -11.45 -13.82
C GLY A 136 -13.56 -11.03 -12.55
N PHE A 137 -14.88 -11.28 -12.50
CA PHE A 137 -15.70 -10.94 -11.33
C PHE A 137 -15.36 -11.81 -10.10
N ILE A 138 -15.26 -13.13 -10.29
CA ILE A 138 -14.84 -14.07 -9.23
C ILE A 138 -13.38 -13.81 -8.85
N GLY A 139 -12.54 -13.49 -9.83
CA GLY A 139 -11.14 -13.07 -9.69
C GLY A 139 -10.95 -11.90 -8.73
N ALA A 140 -11.84 -10.90 -8.81
CA ALA A 140 -11.79 -9.70 -7.99
C ALA A 140 -12.20 -9.91 -6.53
N LEU A 141 -12.92 -10.99 -6.22
CA LEU A 141 -13.50 -11.25 -4.89
C LEU A 141 -12.45 -11.41 -3.76
N PRO A 142 -11.40 -12.24 -3.91
CA PRO A 142 -10.34 -12.32 -2.89
C PRO A 142 -9.55 -11.01 -2.74
N HIS A 143 -9.35 -10.25 -3.83
CA HIS A 143 -8.73 -8.93 -3.75
C HIS A 143 -9.60 -7.91 -3.01
N LEU A 144 -10.92 -7.98 -3.20
CA LEU A 144 -11.89 -7.17 -2.48
C LEU A 144 -11.88 -7.51 -0.99
N LEU A 145 -11.89 -8.79 -0.62
CA LEU A 145 -11.76 -9.23 0.77
C LEU A 145 -10.46 -8.72 1.41
N MET A 146 -9.33 -8.83 0.70
CA MET A 146 -8.04 -8.30 1.17
C MET A 146 -8.10 -6.79 1.42
N THR A 147 -8.77 -6.06 0.52
CA THR A 147 -8.96 -4.60 0.63
C THR A 147 -9.73 -4.19 1.89
N VAL A 148 -10.68 -5.02 2.35
CA VAL A 148 -11.44 -4.75 3.58
C VAL A 148 -10.72 -5.22 4.84
N ILE A 149 -10.06 -6.38 4.78
CA ILE A 149 -9.40 -7.00 5.94
C ILE A 149 -8.14 -6.21 6.35
N VAL A 150 -7.36 -5.70 5.40
CA VAL A 150 -6.10 -4.99 5.69
C VAL A 150 -6.30 -3.71 6.53
N PRO A 151 -7.23 -2.79 6.18
CA PRO A 151 -7.54 -1.62 7.02
C PRO A 151 -8.10 -2.00 8.39
N CYS A 152 -8.98 -3.00 8.46
CA CYS A 152 -9.55 -3.50 9.71
C CYS A 152 -8.47 -4.05 10.64
N GLY A 153 -7.54 -4.86 10.12
CA GLY A 153 -6.37 -5.35 10.84
C GLY A 153 -5.46 -4.22 11.31
N GLY A 154 -5.21 -3.21 10.47
CA GLY A 154 -4.44 -2.02 10.84
C GLY A 154 -5.07 -1.21 11.98
N LEU A 155 -6.40 -1.02 11.94
CA LEU A 155 -7.16 -0.36 13.00
C LEU A 155 -7.13 -1.16 14.31
N LEU A 156 -7.26 -2.48 14.22
CA LEU A 156 -7.20 -3.38 15.37
C LEU A 156 -5.79 -3.37 16.01
N ALA A 157 -4.73 -3.39 15.20
CA ALA A 157 -3.35 -3.27 15.68
C ALA A 157 -3.12 -1.96 16.44
N ASP A 158 -3.60 -0.85 15.87
CA ASP A 158 -3.53 0.46 16.51
C ASP A 158 -4.37 0.52 17.79
N HIS A 159 -5.51 -0.18 17.86
CA HIS A 159 -6.35 -0.26 19.05
C HIS A 159 -5.68 -1.04 20.19
N ILE A 160 -5.11 -2.21 19.88
CA ILE A 160 -4.40 -3.07 20.83
C ILE A 160 -3.16 -2.35 21.38
N ARG A 161 -2.43 -1.64 20.51
CA ARG A 161 -1.25 -0.87 20.92
C ARG A 161 -1.62 0.33 21.81
N LYS A 162 -2.72 1.04 21.53
CA LYS A 162 -3.17 2.18 22.34
C LYS A 162 -3.66 1.78 23.73
N ARG A 163 -4.23 0.58 23.89
CA ARG A 163 -4.69 0.07 25.18
C ARG A 163 -3.59 -0.57 26.04
N GLY A 164 -2.34 -0.63 25.55
CA GLY A 164 -1.20 -1.15 26.32
C GLY A 164 -1.26 -2.65 26.63
N ILE A 165 -2.15 -3.39 25.96
CA ILE A 165 -2.43 -4.81 26.27
C ILE A 165 -1.23 -5.70 25.89
N MET A 166 -0.39 -5.28 24.92
CA MET A 166 0.75 -6.04 24.44
C MET A 166 1.93 -5.15 24.01
N SER A 167 3.16 -5.60 24.27
CA SER A 167 4.41 -4.94 23.87
C SER A 167 4.46 -4.64 22.37
N THR A 168 4.98 -3.47 22.00
CA THR A 168 5.11 -3.00 20.61
C THR A 168 5.84 -3.99 19.70
N THR A 169 6.75 -4.78 20.25
CA THR A 169 7.52 -5.79 19.51
C THR A 169 6.68 -7.03 19.22
N ASN A 170 5.83 -7.45 20.16
CA ASN A 170 4.94 -8.60 19.99
C ASN A 170 3.76 -8.27 19.08
N VAL A 171 3.20 -7.07 19.16
CA VAL A 171 2.18 -6.60 18.20
C VAL A 171 2.77 -6.57 16.78
N ARG A 172 3.99 -6.06 16.60
CA ARG A 172 4.66 -6.09 15.29
C ARG A 172 4.92 -7.51 14.78
N LYS A 173 5.35 -8.44 15.64
CA LYS A 173 5.56 -9.84 15.26
C LYS A 173 4.25 -10.55 14.91
N ILE A 174 3.20 -10.36 15.71
CA ILE A 174 1.88 -11.00 15.51
C ILE A 174 1.15 -10.42 14.30
N PHE A 175 1.22 -9.11 14.02
CA PHE A 175 0.57 -8.57 12.83
C PHE A 175 1.36 -8.86 11.55
N ASN A 176 2.69 -8.94 11.63
CA ASN A 176 3.51 -9.36 10.50
C ASN A 176 3.27 -10.86 10.22
N CYS A 177 3.48 -11.75 11.19
CA CYS A 177 3.26 -13.20 11.03
C CYS A 177 1.78 -13.62 10.93
N GLY A 178 0.88 -12.96 11.63
CA GLY A 178 -0.56 -13.27 11.64
C GLY A 178 -1.30 -12.71 10.43
N GLY A 179 -0.83 -11.62 9.82
CA GLY A 179 -1.26 -11.23 8.48
C GLY A 179 -0.90 -12.30 7.44
N PHE A 180 0.32 -12.86 7.53
CA PHE A 180 0.74 -13.98 6.68
C PHE A 180 -0.08 -15.26 6.90
N GLY A 181 -0.51 -15.55 8.13
CA GLY A 181 -1.34 -16.72 8.41
C GLY A 181 -2.78 -16.62 7.89
N MET A 182 -3.24 -15.41 7.54
CA MET A 182 -4.58 -15.19 6.99
C MET A 182 -4.58 -15.14 5.45
N GLU A 183 -3.39 -15.12 4.84
CA GLU A 183 -3.15 -15.20 3.38
C GLU A 183 -2.77 -16.64 2.91
N ALA A 184 -2.62 -17.58 3.84
CA ALA A 184 -2.36 -19.02 3.58
C ALA A 184 -3.64 -19.83 3.78
#